data_AF-A0AAW7LRM3-F1
#
_entry.id   AF-A0AAW7LRM3-F1
#
_cell.length_a   1.000
_cell.length_b   1.000
_cell.length_c   1.000
_cell.angle_alpha   90.00
_cell.angle_beta   90.00
_cell.angle_gamma   90.00
#
_symmetry.space_group_name_H-M   'P 1'
#
loop_
_entity.id
_entity.type
_entity.pdbx_description
1 polymer ?
#
loop_
_entity_poly.entity_id
_entity_poly.type
_entity_poly.pdbx_seq_one_letter_code
_entity_poly.pdbx_strand_id
1 'polypeptide(L)'
;MSDIVYLMVSGQQQGAISDGCGTVASVGNRWQKGHEDEIFAFSLSNSITSTGKGSHLHGLRFCKLIDKSTPLFVNAINNNEQLYMEFYFYRINRFGRWEKYYYIQLRGAFLSAIQHQFSENNLETETIAINYEYILCKHLIANTEFSYLALPENYNRLFIPRPKTPADNGLKTLNSKGVGRLLAAGGIYNGNIDGFRETAEKLGGDAPAGYEQVLNEKTIGLGIIAASLLFSRNASKIQNFNRFRGVTRKFNDKSAGTIRNVNPGYPKTGHTHNCVNCAIATDATLAGHPASALPVNSTKGVPLSVLEKFYSGKFKPMSSVDEIIHIMSNANSGARGIVYGSYGPGQPGHVFNVANQNNTIRFLDGQTGNGADLNQFKSFQLLRTN
;
A
#
# COMPACT_ATOMS: atom_id res chain seq x y z
N MET A 1 7.76 27.67 -27.98
CA MET A 1 7.60 26.51 -27.07
C MET A 1 6.15 26.49 -26.63
N SER A 2 5.47 25.35 -26.79
CA SER A 2 4.08 25.17 -26.37
C SER A 2 3.94 25.29 -24.85
N ASP A 3 2.73 25.56 -24.37
CA ASP A 3 2.41 25.58 -22.94
C ASP A 3 2.78 24.24 -22.29
N ILE A 4 3.45 24.32 -21.14
CA ILE A 4 3.97 23.17 -20.41
C ILE A 4 2.89 22.71 -19.42
N VAL A 5 2.54 21.42 -19.47
CA VAL A 5 1.58 20.81 -18.53
C VAL A 5 2.30 19.79 -17.68
N TYR A 6 2.22 19.98 -16.36
CA TYR A 6 2.70 19.01 -15.38
C TYR A 6 1.53 18.33 -14.70
N LEU A 7 1.69 17.05 -14.44
CA LEU A 7 0.69 16.19 -13.85
C LEU A 7 1.21 15.60 -12.54
N MET A 8 0.48 15.83 -11.46
CA MET A 8 0.62 15.08 -10.21
C MET A 8 -0.48 14.03 -10.13
N VAL A 9 -0.10 12.80 -9.77
CA VAL A 9 -1.05 11.69 -9.62
C VAL A 9 -0.84 11.00 -8.31
N SER A 10 -1.94 10.77 -7.59
CA SER A 10 -1.99 9.87 -6.45
C SER A 10 -3.03 8.79 -6.70
N GLY A 11 -2.65 7.54 -6.46
CA GLY A 11 -3.56 6.41 -6.44
C GLY A 11 -3.97 6.04 -5.02
N GLN A 12 -5.21 5.57 -4.87
CA GLN A 12 -5.74 5.12 -3.59
C GLN A 12 -4.91 4.00 -2.93
N GLN A 13 -4.33 3.13 -3.75
CA GLN A 13 -3.55 1.95 -3.33
C GLN A 13 -2.05 2.20 -3.51
N GLN A 14 -1.65 2.84 -4.61
CA GLN A 14 -0.24 3.04 -4.97
C GLN A 14 0.40 4.28 -4.32
N GLY A 15 -0.38 5.15 -3.69
CA GLY A 15 0.13 6.42 -3.14
C GLY A 15 0.54 7.38 -4.25
N ALA A 16 1.62 8.13 -4.06
CA ALA A 16 2.05 9.15 -5.01
C ALA A 16 2.71 8.53 -6.26
N ILE A 17 1.89 8.28 -7.29
CA ILE A 17 2.29 7.66 -8.56
C ILE A 17 3.30 8.54 -9.31
N SER A 18 3.18 9.87 -9.23
CA SER A 18 4.05 10.80 -9.94
C SER A 18 5.42 11.01 -9.28
N ASP A 19 5.65 10.49 -8.06
CA ASP A 19 6.90 10.73 -7.33
C ASP A 19 8.11 10.18 -8.08
N GLY A 20 9.13 11.02 -8.25
CA GLY A 20 10.33 10.72 -9.01
C GLY A 20 10.14 10.54 -10.52
N CYS A 21 8.97 10.84 -11.10
CA CYS A 21 8.73 10.65 -12.54
C CYS A 21 9.45 11.70 -13.41
N GLY A 22 9.70 12.89 -12.89
CA GLY A 22 10.45 13.94 -13.57
C GLY A 22 11.97 13.88 -13.33
N THR A 23 12.50 12.76 -12.85
CA THR A 23 13.93 12.58 -12.56
C THR A 23 14.72 12.07 -13.76
N VAL A 24 16.06 12.21 -13.71
CA VAL A 24 16.99 11.67 -14.71
C VAL A 24 16.79 10.17 -14.93
N ALA A 25 16.56 9.40 -13.86
CA ALA A 25 16.36 7.95 -13.95
C ALA A 25 15.09 7.56 -14.71
N SER A 26 14.12 8.47 -14.79
CA SER A 26 12.82 8.25 -15.40
C SER A 26 12.76 8.75 -16.85
N VAL A 27 13.16 10.00 -17.08
CA VAL A 27 13.02 10.69 -18.38
C VAL A 27 14.34 11.11 -19.03
N GLY A 28 15.47 10.69 -18.45
CA GLY A 28 16.82 10.99 -18.96
C GLY A 28 17.08 12.50 -19.03
N ASN A 29 17.63 12.95 -20.16
CA ASN A 29 17.99 14.37 -20.37
C ASN A 29 16.78 15.33 -20.46
N ARG A 30 15.55 14.81 -20.41
CA ARG A 30 14.33 15.62 -20.42
C ARG A 30 13.85 16.03 -19.03
N TRP A 31 14.55 15.59 -17.99
CA TRP A 31 14.26 15.99 -16.62
C TRP A 31 14.38 17.51 -16.44
N GLN A 32 13.59 18.07 -15.54
CA GLN A 32 13.58 19.50 -15.27
C GLN A 32 13.65 19.74 -13.76
N LYS A 33 14.55 20.64 -13.35
CA LYS A 33 14.75 20.98 -11.94
C LYS A 33 13.48 21.58 -11.35
N GLY A 34 13.05 21.08 -10.19
CA GLY A 34 11.84 21.53 -9.50
C GLY A 34 10.56 20.81 -9.94
N HIS A 35 10.66 19.83 -10.84
CA HIS A 35 9.55 19.04 -11.36
C HIS A 35 9.80 17.53 -11.18
N GLU A 36 10.63 17.14 -10.20
CA GLU A 36 11.09 15.77 -10.01
C GLU A 36 9.95 14.79 -9.68
N ASP A 37 8.89 15.25 -9.01
CA ASP A 37 7.71 14.48 -8.61
C ASP A 37 6.48 14.73 -9.50
N GLU A 38 6.70 15.36 -10.66
CA GLU A 38 5.66 15.68 -11.62
C GLU A 38 5.91 14.95 -12.95
N ILE A 39 4.81 14.48 -13.56
CA ILE A 39 4.82 13.87 -14.88
C ILE A 39 4.67 14.96 -15.93
N PHE A 40 5.47 14.92 -16.99
CA PHE A 40 5.34 15.86 -18.11
C PHE A 40 4.31 15.37 -19.13
N ALA A 41 3.26 16.17 -19.37
CA ALA A 41 2.20 15.88 -20.33
C ALA A 41 2.29 16.79 -21.57
N PHE A 42 2.34 16.19 -22.76
CA PHE A 42 2.48 16.90 -24.04
C PHE A 42 1.17 17.46 -24.56
N SER A 43 0.09 16.74 -24.35
CA SER A 43 -1.22 17.10 -24.85
C SER A 43 -2.29 16.68 -23.86
N LEU A 44 -3.33 17.48 -23.79
CA LEU A 44 -4.52 17.23 -22.99
C LEU A 44 -5.72 17.64 -23.82
N SER A 45 -6.65 16.72 -23.99
CA SER A 45 -7.94 16.92 -24.64
C SER A 45 -9.02 16.62 -23.63
N ASN A 46 -9.81 17.64 -23.33
CA ASN A 46 -11.04 17.51 -22.56
C ASN A 46 -12.19 17.99 -23.43
N SER A 47 -13.24 17.18 -23.55
CA SER A 47 -14.42 17.53 -24.35
C SER A 47 -15.65 17.62 -23.45
N ILE A 48 -16.40 18.71 -23.62
CA ILE A 48 -17.64 18.95 -22.89
C ILE A 48 -18.68 19.34 -23.93
N THR A 49 -19.78 18.60 -23.98
CA THR A 49 -20.91 18.89 -24.86
C THR A 49 -22.10 19.39 -24.05
N SER A 50 -22.94 20.24 -24.63
CA SER A 50 -24.18 20.68 -24.00
C SER A 50 -25.32 19.77 -24.43
N THR A 51 -26.16 19.36 -23.48
CA THR A 51 -27.42 18.64 -23.77
C THR A 51 -28.62 19.59 -23.91
N GLY A 52 -28.41 20.91 -23.76
CA GLY A 52 -29.49 21.90 -23.64
C GLY A 52 -30.16 21.92 -22.25
N LYS A 53 -29.92 20.92 -21.39
CA LYS A 53 -30.37 20.86 -20.00
C LYS A 53 -29.23 20.78 -18.97
N GLY A 54 -27.99 20.72 -19.44
CA GLY A 54 -26.78 20.60 -18.63
C GLY A 54 -25.54 20.29 -19.48
N SER A 55 -24.38 20.23 -18.83
CA SER A 55 -23.12 19.83 -19.47
C SER A 55 -22.96 18.31 -19.42
N HIS A 56 -22.68 17.69 -20.56
CA HIS A 56 -22.24 16.31 -20.67
C HIS A 56 -20.71 16.31 -20.81
N LEU A 57 -20.02 15.93 -19.73
CA LEU A 57 -18.58 15.80 -19.72
C LEU A 57 -18.17 14.48 -20.36
N HIS A 58 -17.28 14.54 -21.33
CA HIS A 58 -16.59 13.36 -21.82
C HIS A 58 -15.37 13.07 -20.96
N GLY A 59 -14.84 11.85 -21.06
CA GLY A 59 -13.57 11.50 -20.41
C GLY A 59 -12.44 12.43 -20.88
N LEU A 60 -11.44 12.59 -20.02
CA LEU A 60 -10.23 13.36 -20.32
C LEU A 60 -9.20 12.43 -20.95
N ARG A 61 -8.50 12.91 -21.98
CA ARG A 61 -7.37 12.20 -22.58
C ARG A 61 -6.12 13.04 -22.51
N PHE A 62 -5.01 12.46 -22.12
CA PHE A 62 -3.72 13.13 -22.17
C PHE A 62 -2.63 12.21 -22.73
N CYS A 63 -1.54 12.80 -23.23
CA CYS A 63 -0.39 12.10 -23.75
C CYS A 63 0.88 12.50 -22.98
N LYS A 64 1.71 11.51 -22.64
CA LYS A 64 2.99 11.69 -21.96
C LYS A 64 4.06 10.77 -22.58
N LEU A 65 5.33 10.95 -22.19
CA LEU A 65 6.39 9.99 -22.51
C LEU A 65 6.18 8.68 -21.77
N ILE A 66 6.79 7.61 -22.27
CA ILE A 66 7.10 6.45 -21.44
C ILE A 66 8.09 6.90 -20.34
N ASP A 67 7.72 6.67 -19.08
CA ASP A 67 8.51 7.07 -17.92
C ASP A 67 8.27 6.10 -16.72
N LYS A 68 8.79 6.42 -15.54
CA LYS A 68 8.60 5.62 -14.32
C LYS A 68 7.12 5.31 -13.99
N SER A 69 6.20 6.22 -14.31
CA SER A 69 4.78 6.05 -13.99
C SER A 69 4.05 5.12 -14.94
N THR A 70 4.60 4.81 -16.12
CA THR A 70 3.98 3.93 -17.12
C THR A 70 3.52 2.59 -16.53
N PRO A 71 4.37 1.77 -15.87
CA PRO A 71 3.92 0.53 -15.23
C PRO A 71 2.93 0.75 -14.07
N LEU A 72 2.98 1.90 -13.40
CA LEU A 72 2.05 2.23 -12.31
C LEU A 72 0.65 2.56 -12.85
N PHE A 73 0.55 3.22 -14.01
CA PHE A 73 -0.72 3.41 -14.70
C PHE A 73 -1.29 2.08 -15.21
N VAL A 74 -0.46 1.17 -15.71
CA VAL A 74 -0.89 -0.19 -16.08
C VAL A 74 -1.43 -0.95 -14.87
N ASN A 75 -0.80 -0.80 -13.70
CA ASN A 75 -1.30 -1.38 -12.45
C ASN A 75 -2.63 -0.73 -12.02
N ALA A 76 -2.76 0.59 -12.16
CA ALA A 76 -3.98 1.31 -11.81
C ALA A 76 -5.19 0.89 -12.67
N ILE A 77 -5.01 0.77 -13.99
CA ILE A 77 -6.09 0.31 -14.88
C ILE A 77 -6.45 -1.15 -14.61
N ASN A 78 -5.47 -2.02 -14.38
CA ASN A 78 -5.70 -3.44 -14.11
C ASN A 78 -6.48 -3.67 -12.80
N ASN A 79 -6.23 -2.86 -11.78
CA ASN A 79 -6.90 -2.98 -10.48
C ASN A 79 -8.14 -2.08 -10.34
N ASN A 80 -8.53 -1.38 -11.41
CA ASN A 80 -9.58 -0.36 -11.39
C ASN A 80 -9.40 0.60 -10.19
N GLU A 81 -8.18 1.07 -9.99
CA GLU A 81 -7.80 1.92 -8.88
C GLU A 81 -8.36 3.33 -9.06
N GLN A 82 -8.94 3.89 -8.01
CA GLN A 82 -9.38 5.28 -8.01
C GLN A 82 -8.17 6.21 -7.87
N LEU A 83 -8.08 7.17 -8.77
CA LEU A 83 -6.99 8.13 -8.88
C LEU A 83 -7.47 9.54 -8.53
N TYR A 84 -6.54 10.31 -8.01
CA TYR A 84 -6.62 11.75 -7.84
C TYR A 84 -5.54 12.39 -8.70
N MET A 85 -5.93 13.31 -9.58
CA MET A 85 -5.04 13.89 -10.58
C MET A 85 -5.11 15.41 -10.59
N GLU A 86 -3.95 16.05 -10.71
CA GLU A 86 -3.81 17.50 -10.77
C GLU A 86 -2.93 17.89 -11.95
N PHE A 87 -3.51 18.63 -12.89
CA PHE A 87 -2.83 19.19 -14.04
C PHE A 87 -2.55 20.68 -13.80
N TYR A 88 -1.28 21.06 -13.86
CA TYR A 88 -0.81 22.43 -13.75
C TYR A 88 -0.33 22.92 -15.10
N PHE A 89 -0.94 23.98 -15.59
CA PHE A 89 -0.60 24.61 -16.86
C PHE A 89 0.27 25.82 -16.60
N TYR A 90 1.39 25.86 -17.30
CA TYR A 90 2.38 26.93 -17.22
C TYR A 90 2.43 27.72 -18.51
N ARG A 91 2.61 29.03 -18.36
CA ARG A 91 2.88 29.95 -19.46
C ARG A 91 4.00 30.91 -19.07
N ILE A 92 4.59 31.58 -20.06
CA ILE A 92 5.53 32.67 -19.84
C ILE A 92 4.72 33.96 -19.60
N ASN A 93 4.96 34.63 -18.49
CA ASN A 93 4.29 35.88 -18.17
C ASN A 93 4.99 37.09 -18.80
N ARG A 94 4.41 38.29 -18.63
CA ARG A 94 4.94 39.54 -19.20
C ARG A 94 6.37 39.88 -18.77
N PHE A 95 6.89 39.26 -17.71
CA PHE A 95 8.24 39.45 -17.19
C PHE A 95 9.21 38.35 -17.66
N GLY A 96 8.80 37.48 -18.59
CA GLY A 96 9.62 36.37 -19.10
C GLY A 96 9.76 35.20 -18.13
N ARG A 97 8.93 35.13 -17.08
CA ARG A 97 8.99 34.06 -16.07
C ARG A 97 7.87 33.05 -16.28
N TRP A 98 8.16 31.79 -15.99
CA TRP A 98 7.13 30.75 -15.93
C TRP A 98 6.18 31.00 -14.76
N GLU A 99 4.87 30.95 -15.02
CA GLU A 99 3.82 31.02 -14.00
C GLU A 99 2.76 29.93 -14.22
N LYS A 100 2.29 29.33 -13.12
CA LYS A 100 1.08 28.50 -13.13
C LYS A 100 -0.11 29.42 -13.37
N TYR A 101 -0.84 29.24 -14.48
CA TYR A 101 -1.99 30.11 -14.81
C TYR A 101 -3.32 29.36 -14.87
N TYR A 102 -3.31 28.06 -15.14
CA TYR A 102 -4.51 27.24 -15.22
C TYR A 102 -4.30 25.90 -14.51
N TYR A 103 -5.39 25.35 -13.96
CA TYR A 103 -5.38 24.18 -13.11
C TYR A 103 -6.60 23.31 -13.41
N ILE A 104 -6.40 22.00 -13.58
CA ILE A 104 -7.47 21.01 -13.64
C ILE A 104 -7.24 19.95 -12.57
N GLN A 105 -8.25 19.69 -11.77
CA GLN A 105 -8.28 18.62 -10.78
C GLN A 105 -9.32 17.58 -11.18
N LEU A 106 -8.95 16.31 -11.15
CA LEU A 106 -9.88 15.19 -11.27
C LEU A 106 -9.92 14.42 -9.95
N ARG A 107 -11.13 14.10 -9.48
CA ARG A 107 -11.34 13.20 -8.35
C ARG A 107 -12.26 12.06 -8.75
N GLY A 108 -12.06 10.92 -8.13
CA GLY A 108 -12.71 9.70 -8.55
C GLY A 108 -12.37 9.33 -9.98
N ALA A 109 -11.12 9.52 -10.38
CA ALA A 109 -10.65 9.22 -11.72
C ALA A 109 -10.37 7.72 -11.87
N PHE A 110 -10.80 7.11 -12.96
CA PHE A 110 -10.50 5.74 -13.35
C PHE A 110 -9.96 5.74 -14.77
N LEU A 111 -8.91 4.96 -15.01
CA LEU A 111 -8.35 4.82 -16.35
C LEU A 111 -9.28 3.96 -17.20
N SER A 112 -9.65 4.43 -18.39
CA SER A 112 -10.50 3.70 -19.33
C SER A 112 -9.74 3.08 -20.49
N ALA A 113 -8.59 3.66 -20.87
CA ALA A 113 -7.70 3.09 -21.87
C ALA A 113 -6.27 3.63 -21.70
N ILE A 114 -5.28 2.80 -22.03
CA ILE A 114 -3.88 3.17 -22.19
C ILE A 114 -3.44 2.66 -23.55
N GLN A 115 -2.87 3.54 -24.37
CA GLN A 115 -2.31 3.19 -25.68
C GLN A 115 -0.85 3.60 -25.71
N HIS A 116 0.06 2.63 -25.85
CA HIS A 116 1.46 2.89 -26.07
C HIS A 116 1.75 3.06 -27.56
N GLN A 117 2.61 4.00 -27.90
CA GLN A 117 3.06 4.24 -29.26
C GLN A 117 4.59 4.24 -29.30
N PHE A 118 5.12 3.23 -30.00
CA PHE A 118 6.53 3.07 -30.31
C PHE A 118 6.67 3.22 -31.82
N SER A 119 7.38 4.23 -32.27
CA SER A 119 7.61 4.47 -33.69
C SER A 119 9.00 4.99 -33.92
N GLU A 120 9.63 4.51 -34.99
CA GLU A 120 10.98 4.92 -35.37
C GLU A 120 11.08 6.44 -35.54
N ASN A 121 12.19 7.02 -35.09
CA ASN A 121 12.48 8.47 -35.14
C ASN A 121 11.49 9.39 -34.39
N ASN A 122 10.63 8.84 -33.54
CA ASN A 122 9.72 9.61 -32.70
C ASN A 122 9.94 9.25 -31.23
N LEU A 123 9.47 10.11 -30.33
CA LEU A 123 9.49 9.81 -28.90
C LEU A 123 8.50 8.70 -28.58
N GLU A 124 8.90 7.74 -27.74
CA GLU A 124 7.96 6.76 -27.22
C GLU A 124 6.96 7.46 -26.31
N THR A 125 5.67 7.28 -26.61
CA THR A 125 4.59 7.96 -25.89
C THR A 125 3.54 6.99 -25.43
N GLU A 126 2.76 7.42 -24.44
CA GLU A 126 1.52 6.76 -24.07
C GLU A 126 0.37 7.78 -23.99
N THR A 127 -0.76 7.39 -24.56
CA THR A 127 -2.01 8.13 -24.50
C THR A 127 -2.94 7.46 -23.50
N ILE A 128 -3.37 8.21 -22.50
CA ILE A 128 -4.18 7.72 -21.39
C ILE A 128 -5.55 8.40 -21.43
N ALA A 129 -6.61 7.60 -21.41
CA ALA A 129 -7.99 8.05 -21.31
C ALA A 129 -8.53 7.81 -19.89
N ILE A 130 -9.26 8.78 -19.36
CA ILE A 130 -9.71 8.84 -17.97
C ILE A 130 -11.19 9.15 -17.92
N ASN A 131 -11.94 8.38 -17.16
CA ASN A 131 -13.26 8.74 -16.68
C ASN A 131 -13.13 9.32 -15.27
N TYR A 132 -13.99 10.25 -14.88
CA TYR A 132 -13.92 10.88 -13.57
C TYR A 132 -15.32 11.22 -13.04
N GLU A 133 -15.45 11.23 -11.71
CA GLU A 133 -16.69 11.62 -11.05
C GLU A 133 -16.76 13.13 -10.76
N TYR A 134 -15.61 13.75 -10.54
CA TYR A 134 -15.51 15.18 -10.26
C TYR A 134 -14.39 15.83 -11.06
N ILE A 135 -14.66 17.02 -11.56
CA ILE A 135 -13.68 17.91 -12.18
C ILE A 135 -13.76 19.30 -11.56
N LEU A 136 -12.60 19.92 -11.33
CA LEU A 136 -12.46 21.34 -11.03
C LEU A 136 -11.46 21.95 -12.00
N CYS A 137 -11.86 23.01 -12.68
CA CYS A 137 -11.03 23.82 -13.55
C CYS A 137 -10.90 25.22 -12.96
N LYS A 138 -9.69 25.77 -12.88
CA LYS A 138 -9.45 27.12 -12.33
C LYS A 138 -8.44 27.89 -13.15
N HIS A 139 -8.77 29.13 -13.51
CA HIS A 139 -7.82 30.09 -14.01
C HIS A 139 -7.22 30.86 -12.84
N LEU A 140 -5.99 30.52 -12.45
CA LEU A 140 -5.35 30.95 -11.21
C LEU A 140 -5.11 32.47 -11.15
N ILE A 141 -4.78 33.10 -12.28
CA ILE A 141 -4.45 34.53 -12.32
C ILE A 141 -5.70 35.42 -12.43
N ALA A 142 -6.78 34.89 -13.02
CA ALA A 142 -8.03 35.63 -13.22
C ALA A 142 -9.11 35.22 -12.20
N ASN A 143 -8.80 34.24 -11.36
CA ASN A 143 -9.61 33.70 -10.28
C ASN A 143 -11.04 33.26 -10.69
N THR A 144 -11.18 32.75 -11.91
CA THR A 144 -12.42 32.10 -12.36
C THR A 144 -12.29 30.60 -12.19
N GLU A 145 -13.39 29.94 -11.80
CA GLU A 145 -13.42 28.50 -11.60
C GLU A 145 -14.73 27.88 -12.07
N PHE A 146 -14.65 26.61 -12.45
CA PHE A 146 -15.76 25.76 -12.80
C PHE A 146 -15.54 24.42 -12.12
N SER A 147 -16.55 23.90 -11.44
CA SER A 147 -16.52 22.53 -10.92
C SER A 147 -17.80 21.80 -11.24
N TYR A 148 -17.68 20.51 -11.50
CA TYR A 148 -18.82 19.65 -11.75
C TYR A 148 -18.63 18.29 -11.10
N LEU A 149 -19.71 17.78 -10.50
CA LEU A 149 -19.79 16.48 -9.86
C LEU A 149 -20.86 15.66 -10.57
N ALA A 150 -20.46 14.60 -11.26
CA ALA A 150 -21.36 13.74 -12.03
C ALA A 150 -22.30 12.93 -11.14
N LEU A 151 -21.90 12.62 -9.90
CA LEU A 151 -22.68 11.83 -8.94
C LEU A 151 -22.64 12.49 -7.54
N PRO A 152 -23.63 13.35 -7.20
CA PRO A 152 -23.63 14.13 -5.96
C PRO A 152 -23.55 13.30 -4.68
N GLU A 153 -24.25 12.15 -4.64
CA GLU A 153 -24.31 11.29 -3.46
C GLU A 153 -22.97 10.60 -3.13
N ASN A 154 -22.04 10.54 -4.10
CA ASN A 154 -20.74 9.89 -3.94
C ASN A 154 -19.59 10.84 -3.61
N TYR A 155 -19.85 12.15 -3.43
CA TYR A 155 -18.79 13.13 -3.16
C TYR A 155 -17.87 12.73 -2.01
N ASN A 156 -18.46 12.25 -0.90
CA ASN A 156 -17.73 11.86 0.31
C ASN A 156 -16.94 10.54 0.16
N ARG A 157 -17.14 9.82 -0.95
CA ARG A 157 -16.41 8.58 -1.28
C ARG A 157 -15.24 8.81 -2.23
N LEU A 158 -15.08 10.02 -2.75
CA LEU A 158 -13.97 10.34 -3.64
C LEU A 158 -12.65 10.25 -2.87
N PHE A 159 -11.73 9.41 -3.36
CA PHE A 159 -10.37 9.40 -2.86
C PHE A 159 -9.72 10.79 -2.99
N ILE A 160 -9.20 11.30 -1.88
CA ILE A 160 -8.43 12.53 -1.80
C ILE A 160 -7.13 12.21 -1.05
N PRO A 161 -5.95 12.41 -1.66
CA PRO A 161 -4.68 12.17 -1.00
C PRO A 161 -4.47 13.17 0.13
N ARG A 162 -3.68 12.78 1.15
CA ARG A 162 -3.29 13.71 2.20
C ARG A 162 -2.34 14.77 1.62
N PRO A 163 -2.47 16.06 1.99
CA PRO A 163 -1.57 17.10 1.51
C PRO A 163 -0.11 16.79 1.88
N LYS A 164 0.80 16.88 0.91
CA LYS A 164 2.24 16.87 1.17
C LYS A 164 2.58 18.13 1.97
N THR A 165 2.92 17.99 3.26
CA THR A 165 3.43 19.11 4.06
C THR A 165 4.93 19.24 3.85
N PRO A 166 5.55 20.43 3.97
CA PRO A 166 7.00 20.63 3.78
C PRO A 166 7.90 19.82 4.73
N ALA A 167 7.32 19.10 5.68
CA ALA A 167 8.01 18.18 6.57
C ALA A 167 8.24 16.78 5.97
N ASP A 168 7.66 16.48 4.80
CA ASP A 168 7.67 15.15 4.17
C ASP A 168 8.93 14.90 3.32
N ASN A 169 10.08 15.45 3.75
CA ASN A 169 11.37 14.91 3.35
C ASN A 169 11.56 13.60 4.12
N GLY A 170 11.23 12.48 3.47
CA GLY A 170 11.16 11.11 3.99
C GLY A 170 12.44 10.51 4.62
N LEU A 171 13.39 11.33 5.07
CA LEU A 171 14.50 10.92 5.93
C LEU A 171 14.39 11.43 7.38
N LYS A 172 13.60 12.46 7.69
CA LYS A 172 13.51 12.99 9.07
C LYS A 172 12.65 12.15 10.02
N THR A 173 11.90 11.17 9.51
CA THR A 173 11.03 10.29 10.31
C THR A 173 11.72 9.03 10.85
N LEU A 174 12.95 8.72 10.38
CA LEU A 174 13.66 7.49 10.76
C LEU A 174 14.71 7.67 11.87
N ASN A 175 14.84 8.87 12.44
CA ASN A 175 15.86 9.17 13.44
C ASN A 175 15.28 9.22 14.87
N SER A 176 14.23 8.44 15.15
CA SER A 176 13.56 8.40 16.45
C SER A 176 14.09 7.28 17.37
N LYS A 177 13.83 7.39 18.68
CA LYS A 177 14.20 6.33 19.65
C LYS A 177 13.61 4.96 19.28
N GLY A 178 12.43 4.95 18.65
CA GLY A 178 11.80 3.71 18.17
C GLY A 178 12.63 3.01 17.10
N VAL A 179 13.18 3.76 16.15
CA VAL A 179 14.04 3.21 15.10
C VAL A 179 15.37 2.74 15.68
N GLY A 180 15.94 3.49 16.62
CA GLY A 180 17.12 3.07 17.39
C GLY A 180 16.97 1.70 18.04
N ARG A 181 15.85 1.48 18.74
CA ARG A 181 15.55 0.21 19.40
C ARG A 181 15.39 -0.95 18.41
N LEU A 182 14.77 -0.68 17.24
CA LEU A 182 14.62 -1.67 16.18
C LEU A 182 15.97 -2.04 15.55
N LEU A 183 16.86 -1.07 15.37
CA LEU A 183 18.22 -1.32 14.89
C LEU A 183 19.03 -2.14 15.89
N ALA A 184 18.89 -1.87 17.20
CA ALA A 184 19.53 -2.67 18.24
C ALA A 184 19.02 -4.11 18.22
N ALA A 185 17.71 -4.31 18.10
CA ALA A 185 17.13 -5.64 17.93
C ALA A 185 17.68 -6.32 16.65
N GLY A 186 17.71 -5.61 15.52
CA GLY A 186 18.24 -6.10 14.25
C GLY A 186 19.71 -6.53 14.33
N GLY A 187 20.54 -5.75 15.03
CA GLY A 187 21.94 -6.09 15.29
C GLY A 187 22.11 -7.38 16.09
N ILE A 188 21.29 -7.60 17.13
CA ILE A 188 21.27 -8.85 17.90
C ILE A 188 20.82 -10.02 17.02
N TYR A 189 19.72 -9.86 16.29
CA TYR A 189 19.16 -10.92 15.44
C TYR A 189 20.10 -11.34 14.32
N ASN A 190 20.87 -10.40 13.77
CA ASN A 190 21.81 -10.64 12.68
C ASN A 190 23.23 -10.93 13.18
N GLY A 191 23.47 -10.95 14.48
CA GLY A 191 24.81 -11.10 15.06
C GLY A 191 25.80 -10.00 14.66
N ASN A 192 25.30 -8.83 14.23
CA ASN A 192 26.08 -7.68 13.77
C ASN A 192 25.66 -6.43 14.54
N ILE A 193 26.09 -6.36 15.80
CA ILE A 193 25.73 -5.23 16.68
C ILE A 193 26.38 -3.95 16.16
N ASP A 194 27.68 -3.97 15.87
CA ASP A 194 28.45 -2.77 15.53
C ASP A 194 27.98 -2.10 14.23
N GLY A 195 27.68 -2.88 13.18
CA GLY A 195 27.18 -2.32 11.91
C GLY A 195 25.80 -1.67 12.05
N PHE A 196 24.94 -2.21 12.92
CA PHE A 196 23.63 -1.62 13.19
C PHE A 196 23.71 -0.43 14.15
N ARG A 197 24.69 -0.39 15.06
CA ARG A 197 25.01 0.78 15.87
C ARG A 197 25.47 1.94 14.99
N GLU A 198 26.40 1.68 14.08
CA GLU A 198 26.89 2.68 13.11
C GLU A 198 25.73 3.24 12.26
N THR A 199 24.78 2.37 11.89
CA THR A 199 23.57 2.78 11.17
C THR A 199 22.68 3.70 12.02
N ALA A 200 22.50 3.41 13.31
CA ALA A 200 21.74 4.27 14.23
C ALA A 200 22.42 5.64 14.42
N GLU A 201 23.74 5.66 14.51
CA GLU A 201 24.56 6.89 14.58
C GLU A 201 24.44 7.73 13.31
N LYS A 202 24.50 7.10 12.13
CA LYS A 202 24.33 7.76 10.83
C LYS A 202 22.93 8.34 10.63
N LEU A 203 21.89 7.70 11.17
CA LEU A 203 20.52 8.24 11.16
C LEU A 203 20.38 9.49 12.06
N GLY A 204 21.22 9.59 13.10
CA GLY A 204 21.26 10.73 14.01
C GLY A 204 19.98 10.91 14.83
N GLY A 205 19.73 12.13 15.31
CA GLY A 205 18.56 12.46 16.12
C GLY A 205 18.51 11.66 17.43
N ASP A 206 17.37 11.03 17.68
CA ASP A 206 17.07 10.23 18.86
C ASP A 206 17.35 8.72 18.67
N ALA A 207 17.73 8.29 17.45
CA ALA A 207 17.99 6.88 17.15
C ALA A 207 19.18 6.29 17.94
N PRO A 208 20.33 6.96 18.09
CA PRO A 208 21.43 6.45 18.92
C PRO A 208 21.01 6.22 20.37
N ALA A 209 20.26 7.17 20.95
CA ALA A 209 19.74 7.04 22.32
C ALA A 209 18.73 5.89 22.45
N GLY A 210 17.91 5.63 21.43
CA GLY A 210 17.02 4.47 21.39
C GLY A 210 17.78 3.14 21.26
N TYR A 211 18.88 3.12 20.52
CA TYR A 211 19.74 1.95 20.35
C TYR A 211 20.40 1.55 21.68
N GLU A 212 21.04 2.52 22.35
CA GLU A 212 21.72 2.31 23.64
C GLU A 212 20.76 1.98 24.79
N GLN A 213 19.48 2.35 24.69
CA GLN A 213 18.46 1.90 25.64
C GLN A 213 18.24 0.38 25.61
N VAL A 214 18.56 -0.27 24.49
CA VAL A 214 18.42 -1.73 24.33
C VAL A 214 19.75 -2.43 24.55
N LEU A 215 20.85 -1.83 24.08
CA LEU A 215 22.19 -2.40 24.14
C LEU A 215 23.15 -1.45 24.86
N ASN A 216 23.27 -1.58 26.18
CA ASN A 216 24.28 -0.91 27.00
C ASN A 216 25.20 -1.92 27.69
N GLU A 217 26.32 -1.45 28.26
CA GLU A 217 27.33 -2.29 28.92
C GLU A 217 26.77 -3.22 30.01
N LYS A 218 25.64 -2.88 30.64
CA LYS A 218 24.97 -3.72 31.65
C LYS A 218 24.06 -4.80 31.06
N THR A 219 23.62 -4.65 29.81
CA THR A 219 22.69 -5.58 29.12
C THR A 219 23.39 -6.57 28.19
N ILE A 220 24.59 -6.24 27.71
CA ILE A 220 25.44 -7.13 26.89
C ILE A 220 25.78 -8.43 27.64
N GLY A 221 25.89 -8.39 28.98
CA GLY A 221 26.20 -9.56 29.81
C GLY A 221 25.01 -10.47 30.18
N LEU A 222 23.75 -10.09 29.88
CA LEU A 222 22.56 -10.76 30.44
C LEU A 222 21.56 -11.31 29.43
N GLY A 223 21.80 -11.20 28.12
CA GLY A 223 21.00 -11.91 27.12
C GLY A 223 19.48 -11.68 27.23
N ILE A 224 19.03 -10.42 27.31
CA ILE A 224 17.59 -10.08 27.37
C ILE A 224 17.14 -9.36 26.10
N ILE A 225 16.14 -9.95 25.44
CA ILE A 225 15.40 -9.43 24.29
C ILE A 225 14.40 -8.38 24.80
N ALA A 226 14.71 -7.09 24.62
CA ALA A 226 13.77 -6.01 24.90
C ALA A 226 13.48 -5.14 23.67
N ALA A 227 12.19 -4.83 23.51
CA ALA A 227 11.60 -3.70 22.79
C ALA A 227 11.05 -3.92 21.36
N SER A 228 9.83 -4.48 21.30
CA SER A 228 8.81 -4.04 20.32
C SER A 228 7.47 -3.64 20.97
N LEU A 229 7.40 -3.58 22.31
CA LEU A 229 6.13 -3.47 23.07
C LEU A 229 5.61 -2.04 23.34
N LEU A 230 6.22 -0.98 22.77
CA LEU A 230 5.90 0.40 23.19
C LEU A 230 4.99 1.22 22.25
N PHE A 231 4.35 0.62 21.25
CA PHE A 231 3.38 1.33 20.38
C PHE A 231 1.90 1.08 20.70
N SER A 232 1.56 0.26 21.71
CA SER A 232 0.16 -0.13 22.00
C SER A 232 -0.51 0.70 23.11
N ARG A 233 -0.46 2.04 23.02
CA ARG A 233 -1.30 2.90 23.88
C ARG A 233 -1.79 4.14 23.14
N ASN A 234 -2.96 4.00 22.49
CA ASN A 234 -4.07 4.98 22.40
C ASN A 234 -4.81 4.86 21.06
N ALA A 235 -5.81 3.98 20.99
CA ALA A 235 -6.80 3.94 19.92
C ALA A 235 -8.20 3.75 20.52
N SER A 236 -8.78 4.82 21.05
CA SER A 236 -10.16 4.85 21.54
C SER A 236 -10.85 6.14 21.08
N LYS A 237 -11.30 6.16 19.82
CA LYS A 237 -12.44 6.98 19.36
C LYS A 237 -12.86 6.58 17.94
N ILE A 238 -14.18 6.64 17.72
CA ILE A 238 -14.95 6.46 16.48
C ILE A 238 -15.54 5.04 16.30
N GLN A 239 -16.72 4.86 16.90
CA GLN A 239 -17.74 3.87 16.54
C GLN A 239 -18.88 4.56 15.75
N ASN A 240 -19.59 3.75 14.97
CA ASN A 240 -20.93 3.91 14.37
C ASN A 240 -21.01 4.35 12.90
N PHE A 241 -21.34 3.40 12.00
CA PHE A 241 -22.70 3.25 11.47
C PHE A 241 -22.85 1.92 10.69
N ASN A 242 -23.80 1.07 11.11
CA ASN A 242 -24.19 -0.16 10.44
C ASN A 242 -25.60 0.02 9.84
N ARG A 243 -25.80 -0.30 8.55
CA ARG A 243 -27.01 -0.96 8.00
C ARG A 243 -26.90 -1.11 6.47
N PHE A 244 -26.82 -2.34 5.98
CA PHE A 244 -27.90 -3.01 5.24
C PHE A 244 -27.50 -4.47 4.95
N ARG A 245 -28.44 -5.37 5.23
CA ARG A 245 -28.33 -6.83 5.13
C ARG A 245 -28.76 -7.31 3.74
N GLY A 246 -28.13 -8.40 3.29
CA GLY A 246 -28.79 -9.44 2.51
C GLY A 246 -28.15 -9.74 1.16
N VAL A 247 -27.50 -10.90 1.04
CA VAL A 247 -27.96 -12.08 0.26
C VAL A 247 -26.84 -13.14 0.29
N THR A 248 -27.25 -14.40 0.36
CA THR A 248 -26.52 -15.64 0.63
C THR A 248 -25.84 -16.27 -0.60
N ARG A 249 -24.89 -17.20 -0.33
CA ARG A 249 -24.27 -18.24 -1.21
C ARG A 249 -23.18 -17.71 -2.17
N LYS A 250 -22.01 -18.33 -2.36
CA LYS A 250 -21.59 -19.77 -2.37
C LYS A 250 -20.06 -19.84 -2.24
N PHE A 251 -19.51 -20.81 -1.49
CA PHE A 251 -18.07 -21.09 -1.40
C PHE A 251 -17.55 -21.69 -2.72
N ASN A 252 -16.84 -20.90 -3.52
CA ASN A 252 -15.73 -21.36 -4.35
C ASN A 252 -15.06 -20.13 -4.99
N ASP A 253 -13.97 -19.64 -4.43
CA ASP A 253 -13.14 -18.70 -5.17
C ASP A 253 -11.66 -18.92 -4.84
N LYS A 254 -10.93 -19.46 -5.82
CA LYS A 254 -9.46 -19.60 -5.81
C LYS A 254 -8.77 -18.25 -6.04
N SER A 255 -9.42 -17.12 -5.79
CA SER A 255 -8.83 -15.80 -5.95
C SER A 255 -8.28 -15.27 -4.63
N ALA A 256 -6.98 -15.45 -4.42
CA ALA A 256 -6.25 -14.97 -3.24
C ALA A 256 -6.01 -13.45 -3.20
N GLY A 257 -6.60 -12.67 -4.12
CA GLY A 257 -6.59 -11.20 -4.09
C GLY A 257 -5.24 -10.58 -3.69
N THR A 258 -5.26 -9.78 -2.62
CA THR A 258 -4.14 -8.98 -2.11
C THR A 258 -2.98 -9.79 -1.52
N ILE A 259 -3.11 -11.11 -1.30
CA ILE A 259 -2.05 -11.92 -0.66
C ILE A 259 -1.09 -12.60 -1.64
N ARG A 260 -1.31 -12.49 -2.96
CA ARG A 260 -0.52 -13.20 -3.98
C ARG A 260 0.98 -12.86 -3.96
N ASN A 261 1.33 -11.65 -3.51
CA ASN A 261 2.72 -11.15 -3.49
C ASN A 261 3.37 -11.23 -2.09
N VAL A 262 2.75 -11.95 -1.15
CA VAL A 262 3.28 -12.07 0.21
C VAL A 262 4.57 -12.91 0.23
N ASN A 263 4.74 -13.89 -0.66
CA ASN A 263 5.92 -14.76 -0.67
C ASN A 263 6.57 -14.79 -2.07
N PRO A 264 7.20 -13.68 -2.55
CA PRO A 264 7.66 -13.51 -3.93
C PRO A 264 8.80 -14.45 -4.37
N GLY A 265 9.23 -15.38 -3.50
CA GLY A 265 10.20 -16.42 -3.80
C GLY A 265 9.64 -17.85 -3.78
N TYR A 266 8.35 -18.07 -3.49
CA TYR A 266 7.78 -19.41 -3.46
C TYR A 266 7.76 -20.07 -4.86
N PRO A 267 8.10 -21.37 -5.03
CA PRO A 267 8.52 -22.35 -4.02
C PRO A 267 10.05 -22.56 -3.94
N LYS A 268 10.87 -21.51 -4.03
CA LYS A 268 12.34 -21.61 -3.88
C LYS A 268 12.73 -21.95 -2.44
N THR A 269 13.93 -22.51 -2.26
CA THR A 269 14.51 -22.82 -0.94
C THR A 269 14.44 -21.60 0.00
N GLY A 270 14.05 -21.85 1.24
CA GLY A 270 13.82 -20.81 2.24
C GLY A 270 12.43 -20.17 2.21
N HIS A 271 11.70 -20.26 1.09
CA HIS A 271 10.31 -19.78 0.96
C HIS A 271 9.27 -20.88 1.15
N THR A 272 9.68 -22.14 1.32
CA THR A 272 8.78 -23.28 1.56
C THR A 272 8.60 -23.62 3.05
N HIS A 273 9.46 -23.09 3.93
CA HIS A 273 9.43 -23.35 5.38
C HIS A 273 9.20 -22.06 6.21
N ASN A 274 8.77 -20.98 5.56
CA ASN A 274 8.58 -19.66 6.16
C ASN A 274 7.10 -19.32 6.47
N CYS A 275 6.23 -20.32 6.66
CA CYS A 275 4.79 -20.13 6.85
C CYS A 275 4.45 -19.12 7.97
N VAL A 276 5.22 -19.09 9.05
CA VAL A 276 5.10 -18.08 10.13
C VAL A 276 5.35 -16.66 9.63
N ASN A 277 6.41 -16.44 8.84
CA ASN A 277 6.70 -15.13 8.25
C ASN A 277 5.59 -14.72 7.26
N CYS A 278 5.10 -15.68 6.47
CA CYS A 278 3.97 -15.48 5.57
C CYS A 278 2.70 -15.09 6.34
N ALA A 279 2.42 -15.73 7.49
CA ALA A 279 1.25 -15.41 8.28
C ALA A 279 1.29 -13.98 8.84
N ILE A 280 2.46 -13.50 9.27
CA ILE A 280 2.67 -12.11 9.73
C ILE A 280 2.51 -11.13 8.55
N ALA A 281 3.16 -11.39 7.43
CA ALA A 281 3.12 -10.52 6.25
C ALA A 281 1.72 -10.46 5.62
N THR A 282 0.99 -11.58 5.59
CA THR A 282 -0.41 -11.62 5.19
C THR A 282 -1.30 -10.83 6.15
N ASP A 283 -1.14 -10.96 7.46
CA ASP A 283 -1.93 -10.19 8.43
C ASP A 283 -1.66 -8.68 8.30
N ALA A 284 -0.41 -8.26 8.11
CA ALA A 284 -0.04 -6.87 7.84
C ALA A 284 -0.68 -6.36 6.54
N THR A 285 -0.62 -7.16 5.47
CA THR A 285 -1.23 -6.83 4.17
C THR A 285 -2.75 -6.69 4.29
N LEU A 286 -3.40 -7.59 5.03
CA LEU A 286 -4.84 -7.51 5.33
C LEU A 286 -5.20 -6.33 6.25
N ALA A 287 -4.25 -5.84 7.04
CA ALA A 287 -4.39 -4.62 7.85
C ALA A 287 -4.14 -3.33 7.05
N GLY A 288 -3.90 -3.42 5.73
CA GLY A 288 -3.64 -2.27 4.86
C GLY A 288 -2.16 -1.86 4.78
N HIS A 289 -1.25 -2.71 5.25
CA HIS A 289 0.21 -2.49 5.19
C HIS A 289 0.83 -3.59 4.32
N PRO A 290 0.94 -3.39 2.99
CA PRO A 290 1.52 -4.40 2.10
C PRO A 290 2.90 -4.86 2.61
N ALA A 291 3.06 -6.17 2.78
CA ALA A 291 4.27 -6.77 3.32
C ALA A 291 4.61 -8.09 2.62
N SER A 292 5.89 -8.39 2.52
CA SER A 292 6.40 -9.65 1.98
C SER A 292 7.20 -10.41 3.04
N ALA A 293 7.03 -11.72 3.05
CA ALA A 293 7.70 -12.64 3.96
C ALA A 293 9.14 -12.89 3.51
N LEU A 294 10.07 -12.74 4.46
CA LEU A 294 11.47 -13.13 4.24
C LEU A 294 11.60 -14.66 4.22
N PRO A 295 12.57 -15.20 3.45
CA PRO A 295 12.92 -16.61 3.52
C PRO A 295 13.48 -16.97 4.89
N VAL A 296 13.39 -18.25 5.26
CA VAL A 296 13.96 -18.78 6.49
C VAL A 296 15.04 -19.81 6.14
N ASN A 297 16.24 -19.67 6.69
CA ASN A 297 17.32 -20.65 6.55
C ASN A 297 17.21 -21.79 7.58
N SER A 298 16.02 -22.38 7.70
CA SER A 298 15.69 -23.48 8.61
C SER A 298 14.81 -24.49 7.91
N THR A 299 15.16 -25.76 7.99
CA THR A 299 14.36 -26.89 7.51
C THR A 299 13.29 -27.34 8.51
N LYS A 300 13.33 -26.82 9.75
CA LYS A 300 12.37 -27.14 10.82
C LYS A 300 11.25 -26.09 10.96
N GLY A 301 11.25 -25.07 10.10
CA GLY A 301 10.32 -23.94 10.19
C GLY A 301 10.63 -23.01 11.36
N VAL A 302 9.64 -22.20 11.73
CA VAL A 302 9.70 -21.21 12.82
C VAL A 302 8.71 -21.63 13.93
N PRO A 303 9.08 -21.55 15.22
CA PRO A 303 8.18 -21.92 16.31
C PRO A 303 6.93 -21.04 16.41
N LEU A 304 5.78 -21.64 16.78
CA LEU A 304 4.52 -20.91 16.99
C LEU A 304 4.61 -19.82 18.08
N SER A 305 5.51 -20.00 19.05
CA SER A 305 5.77 -19.02 20.12
C SER A 305 6.19 -17.66 19.57
N VAL A 306 6.73 -17.60 18.34
CA VAL A 306 7.03 -16.34 17.66
C VAL A 306 5.75 -15.56 17.36
N LEU A 307 4.70 -16.21 16.88
CA LEU A 307 3.40 -15.59 16.61
C LEU A 307 2.69 -15.17 17.90
N GLU A 308 2.70 -16.03 18.92
CA GLU A 308 2.12 -15.72 20.22
C GLU A 308 2.77 -14.48 20.86
N LYS A 309 4.10 -14.40 20.79
CA LYS A 309 4.86 -13.24 21.26
C LYS A 309 4.60 -12.00 20.40
N PHE A 310 4.54 -12.16 19.07
CA PHE A 310 4.31 -11.05 18.14
C PHE A 310 2.94 -10.40 18.35
N TYR A 311 1.88 -11.19 18.48
CA TYR A 311 0.51 -10.69 18.66
C TYR A 311 0.10 -10.51 20.13
N SER A 312 0.99 -10.78 21.08
CA SER A 312 0.68 -10.77 22.52
C SER A 312 -0.57 -11.60 22.85
N GLY A 313 -0.70 -12.76 22.20
CA GLY A 313 -1.85 -13.65 22.33
C GLY A 313 -1.40 -15.11 22.47
N LYS A 314 -2.38 -16.02 22.61
CA LYS A 314 -2.12 -17.47 22.67
C LYS A 314 -3.00 -18.20 21.67
N PHE A 315 -2.47 -19.25 21.07
CA PHE A 315 -3.29 -20.15 20.27
C PHE A 315 -4.29 -20.88 21.17
N LYS A 316 -5.55 -20.89 20.75
CA LYS A 316 -6.62 -21.63 21.41
C LYS A 316 -7.00 -22.84 20.57
N PRO A 317 -7.12 -24.05 21.15
CA PRO A 317 -7.57 -25.22 20.41
C PRO A 317 -8.99 -25.02 19.92
N MET A 318 -9.26 -25.43 18.67
CA MET A 318 -10.56 -25.36 18.02
C MET A 318 -11.07 -26.78 17.75
N SER A 319 -12.33 -27.04 18.07
CA SER A 319 -13.01 -28.31 17.85
C SER A 319 -13.27 -28.59 16.36
N SER A 320 -13.46 -27.53 15.55
CA SER A 320 -13.68 -27.65 14.10
C SER A 320 -13.37 -26.35 13.35
N VAL A 321 -13.36 -26.43 12.01
CA VAL A 321 -13.35 -25.26 11.13
C VAL A 321 -14.59 -24.40 11.34
N ASP A 322 -15.76 -25.00 11.58
CA ASP A 322 -17.01 -24.28 11.81
C ASP A 322 -16.95 -23.43 13.08
N GLU A 323 -16.24 -23.88 14.11
CA GLU A 323 -15.99 -23.06 15.30
C GLU A 323 -15.17 -21.81 14.95
N ILE A 324 -14.14 -21.94 14.12
CA ILE A 324 -13.34 -20.80 13.65
C ILE A 324 -14.24 -19.85 12.84
N ILE A 325 -15.05 -20.38 11.92
CA ILE A 325 -15.99 -19.56 11.13
C ILE A 325 -16.97 -18.84 12.06
N HIS A 326 -17.49 -19.51 13.09
CA HIS A 326 -18.41 -18.92 14.06
C HIS A 326 -17.75 -17.78 14.85
N ILE A 327 -16.55 -18.01 15.40
CA ILE A 327 -15.77 -16.99 16.12
C ILE A 327 -15.51 -15.78 15.21
N MET A 328 -15.06 -16.03 13.98
CA MET A 328 -14.72 -14.97 13.02
C MET A 328 -15.96 -14.23 12.50
N SER A 329 -17.11 -14.90 12.38
CA SER A 329 -18.38 -14.28 11.96
C SER A 329 -19.02 -13.43 13.05
N ASN A 330 -18.84 -13.82 14.32
CA ASN A 330 -19.25 -13.00 15.47
C ASN A 330 -18.31 -11.82 15.71
N ALA A 331 -17.10 -11.85 15.15
CA ALA A 331 -16.20 -10.71 15.14
C ALA A 331 -16.57 -9.72 14.02
N ASN A 332 -16.29 -8.42 14.24
CA ASN A 332 -16.62 -7.36 13.27
C ASN A 332 -15.92 -7.59 11.90
N SER A 333 -16.47 -7.03 10.81
CA SER A 333 -15.76 -6.97 9.52
C SER A 333 -14.37 -6.34 9.71
N GLY A 334 -13.35 -6.92 9.09
CA GLY A 334 -11.94 -6.59 9.31
C GLY A 334 -11.29 -7.38 10.45
N ALA A 335 -12.03 -8.27 11.12
CA ALA A 335 -11.48 -9.21 12.08
C ALA A 335 -10.51 -10.20 11.42
N ARG A 336 -9.36 -10.43 12.04
CA ARG A 336 -8.28 -11.26 11.54
C ARG A 336 -7.77 -12.22 12.61
N GLY A 337 -7.18 -13.32 12.15
CA GLY A 337 -6.56 -14.32 12.98
C GLY A 337 -5.57 -15.14 12.19
N ILE A 338 -4.80 -15.95 12.91
CA ILE A 338 -3.91 -16.96 12.35
C ILE A 338 -4.39 -18.31 12.85
N VAL A 339 -4.53 -19.24 11.92
CA VAL A 339 -4.90 -20.63 12.16
C VAL A 339 -3.65 -21.48 12.07
N TYR A 340 -3.42 -22.30 13.07
CA TYR A 340 -2.48 -23.40 13.01
C TYR A 340 -3.23 -24.69 12.64
N GLY A 341 -2.82 -25.34 11.57
CA GLY A 341 -3.30 -26.65 11.15
C GLY A 341 -2.26 -27.72 11.42
N SER A 342 -2.62 -28.76 12.17
CA SER A 342 -1.77 -29.92 12.46
C SER A 342 -2.05 -31.05 11.47
N TYR A 343 -1.01 -31.61 10.85
CA TYR A 343 -1.11 -32.84 10.05
C TYR A 343 -1.16 -34.12 10.91
N GLY A 344 -0.88 -34.00 12.21
CA GLY A 344 -0.84 -35.11 13.16
C GLY A 344 0.51 -35.23 13.89
N PRO A 345 0.65 -36.24 14.76
CA PRO A 345 1.86 -36.44 15.57
C PRO A 345 3.12 -36.59 14.70
N GLY A 346 4.19 -35.87 15.07
CA GLY A 346 5.51 -35.98 14.43
C GLY A 346 5.68 -35.21 13.12
N GLN A 347 4.66 -34.49 12.64
CA GLN A 347 4.75 -33.69 11.42
C GLN A 347 4.76 -32.17 11.74
N PRO A 348 5.55 -31.37 11.02
CA PRO A 348 5.53 -29.92 11.17
C PRO A 348 4.18 -29.39 10.66
N GLY A 349 3.43 -28.69 11.52
CA GLY A 349 2.16 -28.09 11.12
C GLY A 349 2.33 -26.87 10.20
N HIS A 350 1.20 -26.35 9.71
CA HIS A 350 1.15 -25.18 8.85
C HIS A 350 0.41 -24.04 9.55
N VAL A 351 0.78 -22.79 9.23
CA VAL A 351 0.03 -21.62 9.66
C VAL A 351 -0.42 -20.79 8.47
N PHE A 352 -1.66 -20.33 8.54
CA PHE A 352 -2.31 -19.52 7.51
C PHE A 352 -3.29 -18.55 8.17
N ASN A 353 -3.74 -17.53 7.45
CA ASN A 353 -4.58 -16.49 8.01
C ASN A 353 -6.06 -16.83 7.85
N VAL A 354 -6.87 -16.32 8.77
CA VAL A 354 -8.32 -16.25 8.62
C VAL A 354 -8.75 -14.80 8.77
N ALA A 355 -9.62 -14.32 7.88
CA ALA A 355 -10.12 -12.96 7.94
C ALA A 355 -11.61 -12.91 7.64
N ASN A 356 -12.32 -12.06 8.37
CA ASN A 356 -13.67 -11.64 8.06
C ASN A 356 -13.59 -10.42 7.13
N GLN A 357 -13.70 -10.65 5.82
CA GLN A 357 -13.71 -9.58 4.82
C GLN A 357 -15.15 -9.36 4.35
N ASN A 358 -15.79 -8.30 4.83
CA ASN A 358 -17.16 -7.95 4.48
C ASN A 358 -18.16 -9.09 4.76
N ASN A 359 -18.11 -9.66 5.97
CA ASN A 359 -18.92 -10.81 6.41
C ASN A 359 -18.66 -12.11 5.63
N THR A 360 -17.57 -12.18 4.87
CA THR A 360 -17.09 -13.41 4.23
C THR A 360 -15.85 -13.88 4.97
N ILE A 361 -15.91 -15.08 5.56
CA ILE A 361 -14.76 -15.69 6.21
C ILE A 361 -13.88 -16.34 5.15
N ARG A 362 -12.64 -15.88 5.06
CA ARG A 362 -11.65 -16.39 4.11
C ARG A 362 -10.46 -16.95 4.84
N PHE A 363 -10.04 -18.14 4.44
CA PHE A 363 -8.80 -18.76 4.86
C PHE A 363 -7.75 -18.55 3.77
N LEU A 364 -6.65 -17.91 4.14
CA LEU A 364 -5.70 -17.28 3.24
C LEU A 364 -4.31 -17.82 3.53
N ASP A 365 -3.74 -18.56 2.59
CA ASP A 365 -2.40 -19.10 2.68
C ASP A 365 -1.41 -18.15 1.99
N GLY A 366 -0.77 -17.29 2.80
CA GLY A 366 0.25 -16.36 2.35
C GLY A 366 1.51 -17.02 1.80
N GLN A 367 1.77 -18.29 2.14
CA GLN A 367 2.95 -19.00 1.66
C GLN A 367 2.78 -19.39 0.19
N THR A 368 1.61 -19.91 -0.17
CA THR A 368 1.28 -20.32 -1.54
C THR A 368 0.63 -19.21 -2.36
N GLY A 369 0.15 -18.14 -1.70
CA GLY A 369 -0.59 -17.07 -2.35
C GLY A 369 -1.97 -17.52 -2.83
N ASN A 370 -2.58 -18.51 -2.16
CA ASN A 370 -3.88 -19.11 -2.49
C ASN A 370 -4.81 -19.16 -1.27
N GLY A 371 -6.05 -19.64 -1.47
CA GLY A 371 -6.90 -20.05 -0.34
C GLY A 371 -6.30 -21.27 0.36
N ALA A 372 -6.36 -21.31 1.69
CA ALA A 372 -5.85 -22.46 2.45
C ALA A 372 -6.73 -23.69 2.22
N ASP A 373 -6.13 -24.82 1.85
CA ASP A 373 -6.83 -26.11 1.81
C ASP A 373 -6.95 -26.67 3.23
N LEU A 374 -8.17 -26.73 3.75
CA LEU A 374 -8.43 -27.13 5.13
C LEU A 374 -8.51 -28.66 5.29
N ASN A 375 -8.73 -29.41 4.21
CA ASN A 375 -8.97 -30.85 4.27
C ASN A 375 -7.70 -31.65 4.62
N GLN A 376 -6.53 -31.03 4.53
CA GLN A 376 -5.25 -31.65 4.84
C GLN A 376 -4.94 -31.74 6.35
N PHE A 377 -5.69 -31.04 7.21
CA PHE A 377 -5.38 -30.91 8.64
C PHE A 377 -6.29 -31.77 9.53
N LYS A 378 -5.71 -32.33 10.60
CA LYS A 378 -6.41 -33.16 11.61
C LYS A 378 -6.93 -32.38 12.80
N SER A 379 -6.28 -31.26 13.14
CA SER A 379 -6.72 -30.39 14.23
C SER A 379 -6.31 -28.94 13.97
N PHE A 380 -7.05 -28.02 14.58
CA PHE A 380 -6.87 -26.58 14.38
C PHE A 380 -6.67 -25.85 15.71
N GLN A 381 -5.90 -24.77 15.66
CA GLN A 381 -5.84 -23.77 16.73
C GLN A 381 -5.96 -22.37 16.13
N LEU A 382 -6.55 -21.44 16.88
CA LEU A 382 -6.77 -20.05 16.45
C LEU A 382 -6.07 -19.06 17.37
N LEU A 383 -5.34 -18.12 16.77
CA LEU A 383 -4.80 -16.92 17.40
C LEU A 383 -5.48 -15.68 16.79
N ARG A 384 -6.09 -14.83 17.61
CA ARG A 384 -6.67 -13.54 17.17
C ARG A 384 -5.57 -12.50 17.01
N THR A 385 -5.63 -11.71 15.93
CA THR A 385 -4.62 -10.67 15.65
C THR A 385 -5.13 -9.24 15.81
N ASN A 386 -6.45 -9.04 15.93
CA ASN A 386 -7.10 -7.77 16.27
C ASN A 386 -8.47 -7.93 16.94
#